data_AF-A0A131YI82-F1
#
_entry.id   AF-A0A131YI82-F1
#
_cell.length_a   1.000
_cell.length_b   1.000
_cell.length_c   1.000
_cell.angle_alpha   90.00
_cell.angle_beta   90.00
_cell.angle_gamma   90.00
#
_symmetry.space_group_name_H-M   'P 1'
#
loop_
_entity.id
_entity.type
_entity.pdbx_description
1 polymer ?
#
loop_
_entity_poly.entity_id
_entity_poly.type
_entity_poly.pdbx_seq_one_letter_code
_entity_poly.pdbx_strand_id
1 'polypeptide(L)'
;MTLAARLSTQANLGNMDTAAECAAMAAGNMALIQCQATVVAFLASLFAVLMGYLTESHFDSAQAVMLCASSMVTASVASLLLGSLMVGVVILARKWHLNPDNVATPIAASLGDLTTLALLAGVSSLLFHQIDVVWLSPLVVCVFLAGIPIWVYLSKRNPYTREVLCTGWVPVICAMGISSVGGCILDAAVTTYHGLAVFQPVINAPR
;
A
#
# COMPACT_ATOMS: atom_id res chain seq x y z
N MET A 1 0.54 4.42 7.22
CA MET A 1 0.45 5.41 8.33
C MET A 1 -0.97 5.56 8.90
N THR A 2 -2.02 5.66 8.08
CA THR A 2 -3.42 5.78 8.55
C THR A 2 -3.87 4.66 9.50
N LEU A 3 -3.36 3.44 9.30
CA LEU A 3 -3.57 2.31 10.20
C LEU A 3 -3.06 2.56 11.62
N ALA A 4 -1.83 3.04 11.75
CA ALA A 4 -1.21 3.25 13.06
C ALA A 4 -1.95 4.32 13.85
N ALA A 5 -2.34 5.42 13.21
CA ALA A 5 -3.16 6.47 13.85
C ALA A 5 -4.50 5.92 14.37
N ARG A 6 -5.18 5.07 13.58
CA ARG A 6 -6.45 4.44 13.99
C ARG A 6 -6.26 3.48 15.16
N LEU A 7 -5.27 2.58 15.07
CA LEU A 7 -4.98 1.64 16.14
C LEU A 7 -4.56 2.37 17.41
N SER A 8 -3.78 3.45 17.30
CA SER A 8 -3.36 4.25 18.43
C SER A 8 -4.54 4.98 19.10
N THR A 9 -5.46 5.54 18.31
CA THR A 9 -6.70 6.14 18.85
C THR A 9 -7.54 5.10 19.60
N GLN A 10 -7.69 3.90 19.04
CA GLN A 10 -8.42 2.81 19.71
C GLN A 10 -7.68 2.29 20.95
N ALA A 11 -6.34 2.32 20.95
CA ALA A 11 -5.54 2.00 22.12
C ALA A 11 -5.78 2.99 23.27
N ASN A 12 -5.91 4.28 22.96
CA ASN A 12 -6.16 5.35 23.92
C ASN A 12 -7.61 5.37 24.43
N LEU A 13 -8.57 4.87 23.65
CA LEU A 13 -9.97 4.71 24.07
C LEU A 13 -10.21 3.48 24.97
N GLY A 14 -9.19 2.64 25.21
CA GLY A 14 -9.30 1.43 26.03
C GLY A 14 -9.84 0.20 25.28
N ASN A 15 -10.29 0.35 24.04
CA ASN A 15 -10.86 -0.74 23.22
C ASN A 15 -9.86 -1.85 22.82
N MET A 16 -8.58 -1.72 23.19
CA MET A 16 -7.53 -2.71 22.91
C MET A 16 -7.18 -3.59 24.12
N ASP A 17 -7.89 -3.49 25.24
CA ASP A 17 -7.53 -4.16 26.50
C ASP A 17 -7.63 -5.68 26.44
N THR A 18 -8.51 -6.21 25.58
CA THR A 18 -8.62 -7.65 25.35
C THR A 18 -7.82 -8.08 24.11
N ALA A 19 -7.07 -9.18 24.22
CA ALA A 19 -6.35 -9.77 23.08
C ALA A 19 -7.27 -10.13 21.90
N ALA A 20 -8.52 -10.51 22.19
CA ALA A 20 -9.55 -10.79 21.19
C ALA A 20 -9.97 -9.53 20.41
N GLU A 21 -10.10 -8.38 21.08
CA GLU A 21 -10.46 -7.11 20.45
C GLU A 21 -9.29 -6.55 19.62
N CYS A 22 -8.05 -6.68 20.12
CA CYS A 22 -6.84 -6.40 19.35
C CYS A 22 -6.76 -7.25 18.08
N ALA A 23 -6.99 -8.56 18.18
CA ALA A 23 -6.96 -9.47 17.03
C ALA A 23 -8.08 -9.15 16.04
N ALA A 24 -9.28 -8.84 16.51
CA ALA A 24 -10.39 -8.42 15.67
C ALA A 24 -10.06 -7.11 14.93
N MET A 25 -9.57 -6.08 15.62
CA MET A 25 -9.17 -4.81 15.02
C MET A 25 -8.03 -4.97 14.02
N ALA A 26 -7.01 -5.77 14.34
CA ALA A 26 -5.92 -6.09 13.43
C ALA A 26 -6.44 -6.77 12.16
N ALA A 27 -7.23 -7.85 12.31
CA ALA A 27 -7.75 -8.61 11.17
C ALA A 27 -8.64 -7.76 10.25
N GLY A 28 -9.53 -6.94 10.82
CA GLY A 28 -10.40 -6.05 10.02
C GLY A 28 -9.62 -5.00 9.25
N ASN A 29 -8.62 -4.38 9.90
CA ASN A 29 -7.79 -3.37 9.25
C ASN A 29 -6.86 -3.97 8.21
N MET A 30 -6.34 -5.18 8.43
CA MET A 30 -5.56 -5.92 7.44
C MET A 30 -6.39 -6.21 6.18
N ALA A 31 -7.63 -6.65 6.36
CA ALA A 31 -8.57 -6.87 5.26
C ALA A 31 -8.89 -5.57 4.50
N LEU A 32 -9.08 -4.47 5.24
CA LEU A 32 -9.34 -3.15 4.65
C LEU A 32 -8.14 -2.66 3.83
N ILE A 33 -6.93 -2.77 4.37
CA ILE A 33 -5.70 -2.36 3.68
C ILE A 33 -5.47 -3.20 2.44
N GLN A 34 -5.71 -4.51 2.48
CA GLN A 34 -5.62 -5.36 1.30
C GLN A 34 -6.60 -4.94 0.21
N CYS A 35 -7.85 -4.64 0.58
CA CYS A 35 -8.84 -4.15 -0.36
C CYS A 35 -8.42 -2.80 -0.98
N GLN A 36 -7.95 -1.86 -0.16
CA GLN A 36 -7.49 -0.56 -0.65
C GLN A 36 -6.25 -0.69 -1.53
N ALA A 37 -5.26 -1.48 -1.12
CA ALA A 37 -4.03 -1.69 -1.87
C ALA A 37 -4.28 -2.33 -3.23
N THR A 38 -5.12 -3.36 -3.30
CA THR A 38 -5.47 -4.02 -4.57
C THR A 38 -6.18 -3.08 -5.54
N VAL A 39 -7.18 -2.32 -5.07
CA VAL A 39 -7.91 -1.38 -5.92
C VAL A 39 -7.01 -0.22 -6.38
N VAL A 40 -6.24 0.37 -5.46
CA VAL A 40 -5.32 1.48 -5.79
C VAL A 40 -4.22 1.02 -6.74
N ALA A 41 -3.65 -0.17 -6.55
CA ALA A 41 -2.62 -0.71 -7.43
C ALA A 41 -3.15 -0.95 -8.85
N PHE A 42 -4.38 -1.44 -8.97
CA PHE A 42 -5.05 -1.63 -10.26
C PHE A 42 -5.34 -0.29 -10.97
N LEU A 43 -5.85 0.71 -10.25
CA LEU A 43 -6.09 2.05 -10.80
C LEU A 43 -4.77 2.73 -11.21
N ALA A 44 -3.72 2.59 -10.40
CA ALA A 44 -2.40 3.11 -10.71
C ALA A 44 -1.77 2.44 -11.93
N SER A 45 -1.91 1.11 -12.07
CA SER A 45 -1.41 0.41 -13.26
C SER A 45 -2.19 0.80 -14.51
N LEU A 46 -3.51 0.99 -14.42
CA LEU A 46 -4.31 1.51 -15.54
C LEU A 46 -3.86 2.91 -15.96
N PHE A 47 -3.58 3.79 -15.00
CA PHE A 47 -3.04 5.12 -15.27
C PHE A 47 -1.65 5.04 -15.94
N ALA A 48 -0.77 4.17 -15.47
CA ALA A 48 0.55 3.96 -16.06
C ALA A 48 0.46 3.44 -17.51
N VAL A 49 -0.42 2.47 -17.78
CA VAL A 49 -0.67 1.98 -19.14
C VAL A 49 -1.23 3.09 -20.04
N LEU A 50 -2.14 3.91 -19.53
CA LEU A 50 -2.70 5.04 -20.28
C LEU A 50 -1.63 6.09 -20.62
N MET A 51 -0.77 6.45 -19.66
CA MET A 51 0.33 7.39 -19.91
C MET A 51 1.38 6.81 -20.85
N GLY A 52 1.69 5.51 -20.74
CA GLY A 52 2.55 4.81 -21.69
C GLY A 52 1.99 4.88 -23.11
N TYR A 53 0.69 4.64 -23.28
CA TYR A 53 0.01 4.73 -24.57
C TYR A 53 0.05 6.15 -25.18
N LEU A 54 -0.09 7.19 -24.36
CA LEU A 54 -0.02 8.59 -24.82
C LEU A 54 1.40 9.01 -25.22
N THR A 55 2.43 8.38 -24.64
CA THR A 55 3.84 8.79 -24.81
C THR A 55 4.53 7.99 -25.92
N GLU A 56 4.36 6.68 -25.92
CA GLU A 56 4.93 5.77 -26.91
C GLU A 56 3.79 5.07 -27.65
N SER A 57 3.62 5.36 -28.93
CA SER A 57 2.51 4.88 -29.78
C SER A 57 2.49 3.35 -30.03
N HIS A 58 3.27 2.57 -29.28
CA HIS A 58 3.33 1.11 -29.37
C HIS A 58 2.60 0.47 -28.18
N PHE A 59 1.42 -0.10 -28.45
CA PHE A 59 0.64 -0.80 -27.44
C PHE A 59 0.93 -2.31 -27.49
N ASP A 60 1.74 -2.79 -26.53
CA ASP A 60 1.85 -4.23 -26.27
C ASP A 60 0.88 -4.63 -25.15
N SER A 61 -0.24 -5.25 -25.53
CA SER A 61 -1.24 -5.74 -24.58
C SER A 61 -0.67 -6.72 -23.55
N ALA A 62 0.37 -7.48 -23.89
CA ALA A 62 0.99 -8.43 -22.97
C ALA A 62 1.76 -7.69 -21.86
N GLN A 63 2.48 -6.63 -22.21
CA GLN A 63 3.18 -5.78 -21.24
C GLN A 63 2.21 -5.04 -20.33
N ALA A 64 1.08 -4.56 -20.86
CA ALA A 64 0.04 -3.90 -20.06
C ALA A 64 -0.54 -4.86 -18.99
N VAL A 65 -0.88 -6.09 -19.37
CA VAL A 65 -1.39 -7.10 -18.43
C VAL A 65 -0.32 -7.51 -17.41
N MET A 66 0.93 -7.66 -17.84
CA MET A 66 2.06 -7.97 -16.96
C MET A 66 2.33 -6.86 -15.94
N LEU A 67 2.23 -5.59 -16.36
CA LEU A 67 2.37 -4.43 -15.48
C LEU A 67 1.25 -4.39 -14.42
N CYS A 68 0.01 -4.65 -14.82
CA CYS A 68 -1.12 -4.76 -13.88
C CYS A 68 -0.91 -5.90 -12.88
N ALA A 69 -0.53 -7.10 -13.35
CA ALA A 69 -0.31 -8.26 -12.48
C ALA A 69 0.81 -8.03 -11.48
N SER A 70 1.96 -7.55 -11.94
CA SER A 70 3.14 -7.28 -11.09
C SER A 70 2.87 -6.17 -10.08
N SER A 71 2.18 -5.08 -10.48
CA SER A 71 1.76 -4.00 -9.58
C SER A 71 0.82 -4.52 -8.48
N MET A 72 -0.20 -5.30 -8.83
CA MET A 72 -1.16 -5.84 -7.87
C MET A 72 -0.51 -6.80 -6.88
N VAL A 73 0.35 -7.72 -7.35
CA VAL A 73 1.09 -8.64 -6.46
C VAL A 73 1.99 -7.85 -5.52
N THR A 74 2.77 -6.92 -6.06
CA THR A 74 3.70 -6.10 -5.28
C THR A 74 2.97 -5.31 -4.21
N ALA A 75 1.91 -4.60 -4.59
CA ALA A 75 1.12 -3.81 -3.65
C ALA A 75 0.46 -4.68 -2.59
N SER A 76 -0.03 -5.87 -2.95
CA SER A 76 -0.68 -6.79 -1.99
C SER A 76 0.33 -7.35 -0.99
N VAL A 77 1.47 -7.86 -1.47
CA VAL A 77 2.55 -8.38 -0.61
C VAL A 77 3.10 -7.26 0.27
N ALA A 78 3.37 -6.09 -0.30
CA ALA A 78 3.90 -4.96 0.43
C ALA A 78 2.93 -4.51 1.53
N SER A 79 1.64 -4.40 1.21
CA SER A 79 0.62 -3.97 2.16
C SER A 79 0.30 -5.02 3.23
N LEU A 80 0.43 -6.32 2.95
CA LEU A 80 0.36 -7.38 3.97
C LEU A 80 1.52 -7.25 4.97
N LEU A 81 2.73 -7.05 4.47
CA LEU A 81 3.92 -7.01 5.31
C LEU A 81 4.00 -5.71 6.11
N LEU A 82 3.76 -4.56 5.46
CA LEU A 82 3.65 -3.26 6.14
C LEU A 82 2.51 -3.27 7.17
N GLY A 83 1.35 -3.81 6.81
CA GLY A 83 0.20 -3.88 7.71
C GLY A 83 0.48 -4.73 8.94
N SER A 84 1.04 -5.93 8.76
CA SER A 84 1.37 -6.85 9.86
C SER A 84 2.46 -6.29 10.77
N LEU A 85 3.50 -5.67 10.19
CA LEU A 85 4.55 -5.01 10.94
C LEU A 85 4.00 -3.84 11.78
N MET A 86 3.13 -3.02 11.19
CA MET A 86 2.52 -1.88 11.88
C MET A 86 1.62 -2.32 13.02
N VAL A 87 0.81 -3.36 12.82
CA VAL A 87 0.03 -3.98 13.89
C VAL A 87 0.96 -4.52 14.99
N GLY A 88 2.04 -5.20 14.62
CA GLY A 88 3.03 -5.74 15.56
C GLY A 88 3.69 -4.67 16.42
N VAL A 89 4.13 -3.56 15.81
CA VAL A 89 4.72 -2.42 16.50
C VAL A 89 3.75 -1.82 17.52
N VAL A 90 2.47 -1.63 17.14
CA VAL A 90 1.46 -1.07 18.05
C VAL A 90 1.17 -2.01 19.23
N ILE A 91 1.04 -3.32 18.98
CA ILE A 91 0.84 -4.31 20.04
C ILE A 91 2.04 -4.35 20.99
N LEU A 92 3.26 -4.29 20.45
CA LEU A 92 4.49 -4.32 21.26
C LEU A 92 4.64 -3.06 22.12
N ALA A 93 4.36 -1.87 21.55
CA ALA A 93 4.37 -0.61 22.30
C ALA A 93 3.38 -0.66 23.47
N ARG A 94 2.18 -1.21 23.25
CA ARG A 94 1.16 -1.39 24.29
C ARG A 94 1.59 -2.39 25.36
N LYS A 95 2.22 -3.51 24.98
CA LYS A 95 2.74 -4.52 25.92
C LYS A 95 3.80 -3.95 26.86
N TRP A 96 4.53 -2.93 26.44
CA TRP A 96 5.50 -2.23 27.28
C TRP A 96 4.93 -1.03 28.04
N HIS A 97 3.60 -0.86 28.07
CA HIS A 97 2.93 0.27 28.70
C HIS A 97 3.42 1.65 28.22
N LEU A 98 3.97 1.71 27.00
CA LEU A 98 4.38 2.96 26.37
C LEU A 98 3.19 3.54 25.61
N ASN A 99 3.09 4.87 25.59
CA ASN A 99 2.07 5.54 24.78
C ASN A 99 2.32 5.20 23.29
N PRO A 100 1.37 4.53 22.61
CA PRO A 100 1.56 4.11 21.23
C PRO A 100 1.74 5.32 20.32
N ASP A 101 1.18 6.50 20.62
CA ASP A 101 1.41 7.71 19.81
C ASP A 101 2.87 8.19 19.82
N ASN A 102 3.56 8.10 20.97
CA ASN A 102 4.94 8.59 21.11
C ASN A 102 5.99 7.63 20.54
N VAL A 103 5.67 6.33 20.52
CA VAL A 103 6.60 5.28 20.10
C VAL A 103 6.24 4.75 18.72
N ALA A 104 4.96 4.43 18.48
CA ALA A 104 4.53 3.85 17.22
C ALA A 104 4.60 4.86 16.07
N THR A 105 4.44 6.17 16.28
CA THR A 105 4.51 7.16 15.18
C THR A 105 5.90 7.30 14.54
N PRO A 106 7.00 7.53 15.30
CA PRO A 106 8.34 7.60 14.71
C PRO A 106 8.85 6.24 14.23
N ILE A 107 8.50 5.16 14.94
CA ILE A 107 8.83 3.80 14.53
C ILE A 107 8.07 3.44 13.25
N ALA A 108 6.79 3.78 13.14
CA ALA A 108 6.00 3.59 11.92
C ALA A 108 6.57 4.34 10.71
N ALA A 109 7.05 5.57 10.91
CA ALA A 109 7.64 6.36 9.84
C ALA A 109 8.95 5.71 9.34
N SER A 110 9.88 5.45 10.26
CA SER A 110 11.21 4.89 9.93
C SER A 110 11.17 3.42 9.47
N LEU A 111 10.43 2.54 10.16
CA LEU A 111 10.24 1.17 9.69
C LEU A 111 9.37 1.11 8.45
N GLY A 112 8.38 1.99 8.30
CA GLY A 112 7.56 2.07 7.10
C GLY A 112 8.44 2.26 5.87
N ASP A 113 9.32 3.26 5.87
CA ASP A 113 10.20 3.52 4.73
C ASP A 113 11.20 2.39 4.49
N LEU A 114 11.83 1.88 5.55
CA LEU A 114 12.83 0.81 5.44
C LEU A 114 12.22 -0.49 4.91
N THR A 115 11.02 -0.83 5.39
CA THR A 115 10.30 -2.03 4.93
C THR A 115 9.76 -1.83 3.52
N THR A 116 9.31 -0.64 3.15
CA THR A 116 8.87 -0.35 1.78
C THR A 116 10.04 -0.47 0.80
N LEU A 117 11.23 0.04 1.14
CA LEU A 117 12.44 -0.10 0.34
C LEU A 117 12.91 -1.56 0.25
N ALA A 118 12.95 -2.28 1.38
CA ALA A 118 13.33 -3.69 1.40
C ALA A 118 12.35 -4.57 0.60
N LEU A 119 11.05 -4.24 0.65
CA LEU A 119 10.02 -4.93 -0.10
C LEU A 119 10.06 -4.61 -1.57
N LEU A 120 10.26 -3.34 -1.93
CA LEU A 120 10.41 -2.94 -3.32
C LEU A 120 11.63 -3.64 -3.94
N ALA A 121 12.76 -3.68 -3.24
CA ALA A 121 13.96 -4.38 -3.68
C ALA A 121 13.75 -5.91 -3.78
N GLY A 122 13.11 -6.51 -2.76
CA GLY A 122 12.86 -7.95 -2.72
C GLY A 122 11.85 -8.43 -3.77
N VAL A 123 10.73 -7.73 -3.89
CA VAL A 123 9.66 -8.06 -4.84
C VAL A 123 10.10 -7.76 -6.28
N SER A 124 10.84 -6.67 -6.52
CA SER A 124 11.45 -6.40 -7.82
C SER A 124 12.37 -7.54 -8.26
N SER A 125 13.23 -8.03 -7.35
CA SER A 125 14.14 -9.15 -7.62
C SER A 125 13.41 -10.47 -7.89
N LEU A 126 12.35 -10.77 -7.13
CA LEU A 126 11.52 -11.97 -7.30
C LEU A 126 10.68 -11.95 -8.58
N LEU A 127 10.10 -10.78 -8.93
CA LEU A 127 9.32 -10.61 -10.15
C LEU A 127 10.20 -10.71 -11.40
N PHE A 128 11.43 -10.20 -11.37
CA PHE A 128 12.36 -10.30 -12.50
C PHE A 128 12.71 -11.74 -12.85
N HIS A 129 12.69 -12.65 -11.86
CA HIS A 129 13.07 -14.05 -12.05
C HIS A 129 11.93 -14.96 -12.53
N GLN A 130 10.68 -14.47 -12.56
CA GLN A 130 9.47 -15.26 -12.87
C GLN A 130 8.72 -14.78 -14.12
N ILE A 131 9.33 -13.91 -14.93
CA ILE A 131 8.70 -13.27 -16.10
C ILE A 131 8.34 -14.23 -17.25
N ASP A 132 8.85 -15.47 -17.26
CA ASP A 132 8.70 -16.39 -18.39
C ASP A 132 7.33 -17.10 -18.55
N VAL A 133 6.34 -16.82 -17.70
CA VAL A 133 5.03 -17.52 -17.77
C VAL A 133 3.88 -16.56 -18.12
N VAL A 134 3.68 -16.33 -19.43
CA VAL A 134 2.67 -15.42 -20.02
C VAL A 134 1.23 -15.67 -19.51
N TRP A 135 0.90 -16.92 -19.15
CA TRP A 135 -0.44 -17.31 -18.66
C TRP A 135 -0.67 -17.05 -17.18
N LEU A 136 0.39 -16.84 -16.39
CA LEU A 136 0.30 -16.64 -14.95
C LEU A 136 -0.24 -15.25 -14.61
N SER A 137 0.19 -14.22 -15.35
CA SER A 137 -0.20 -12.82 -15.14
C SER A 137 -1.71 -12.56 -15.17
N PRO A 138 -2.48 -12.97 -16.21
CA PRO A 138 -3.93 -12.76 -16.23
C PRO A 138 -4.66 -13.56 -15.15
N LEU A 139 -4.20 -14.77 -14.82
CA LEU A 139 -4.78 -15.60 -13.76
C LEU A 139 -4.62 -14.93 -12.40
N VAL A 140 -3.44 -14.38 -12.11
CA VAL A 140 -3.16 -13.64 -10.87
C VAL A 140 -4.06 -12.41 -10.73
N VAL A 141 -4.21 -11.62 -11.80
CA VAL A 141 -5.13 -10.45 -11.79
C VAL A 141 -6.56 -10.90 -11.50
N CYS A 142 -7.05 -11.95 -12.17
CA CYS A 142 -8.40 -12.48 -11.92
C CYS A 142 -8.60 -12.97 -10.49
N VAL A 143 -7.60 -13.66 -9.91
CA VAL A 143 -7.66 -14.12 -8.51
C VAL A 143 -7.72 -12.95 -7.53
N PHE A 144 -6.89 -11.91 -7.73
CA PHE A 144 -6.93 -10.74 -6.86
C PHE A 144 -8.24 -9.96 -6.99
N LEU A 145 -8.76 -9.77 -8.20
CA LEU A 145 -10.06 -9.14 -8.43
C LEU A 145 -11.21 -9.95 -7.80
N ALA A 146 -11.18 -11.28 -7.91
CA ALA A 146 -12.14 -12.17 -7.26
C ALA A 146 -12.00 -12.18 -5.72
N GLY A 147 -10.82 -11.86 -5.20
CA GLY A 147 -10.56 -11.69 -3.77
C GLY A 147 -11.16 -10.42 -3.18
N ILE A 148 -11.34 -9.35 -3.97
CA ILE A 148 -11.91 -8.06 -3.52
C ILE A 148 -13.24 -8.24 -2.74
N PRO A 149 -14.28 -8.93 -3.26
CA PRO A 149 -15.54 -9.10 -2.52
C PRO A 149 -15.36 -9.82 -1.18
N ILE A 150 -14.39 -10.73 -1.08
CA ILE A 150 -14.08 -11.45 0.17
C ILE A 150 -13.49 -10.48 1.19
N TRP A 151 -12.53 -9.65 0.79
CA TRP A 151 -11.92 -8.62 1.65
C TRP A 151 -12.94 -7.56 2.09
N VAL A 152 -13.80 -7.13 1.16
CA VAL A 152 -14.91 -6.21 1.42
C VAL A 152 -15.88 -6.82 2.43
N TYR A 153 -16.26 -8.07 2.26
CA TYR A 153 -17.15 -8.76 3.20
C TYR A 153 -16.53 -8.87 4.59
N LEU A 154 -15.27 -9.29 4.68
CA LEU A 154 -14.54 -9.44 5.93
C LEU A 154 -14.38 -8.09 6.66
N SER A 155 -14.10 -7.02 5.91
CA SER A 155 -13.96 -5.66 6.44
C SER A 155 -15.31 -5.04 6.84
N LYS A 156 -16.41 -5.33 6.12
CA LYS A 156 -17.77 -4.89 6.49
C LYS A 156 -18.30 -5.55 7.75
N ARG A 157 -17.93 -6.81 8.00
CA ARG A 157 -18.38 -7.55 9.19
C ARG A 157 -17.79 -6.99 10.47
N ASN A 158 -16.65 -6.31 10.38
CA ASN A 158 -15.97 -5.74 11.52
C ASN A 158 -16.46 -4.29 11.79
N PRO A 159 -17.03 -4.01 12.98
CA PRO A 159 -17.59 -2.70 13.31
C PRO A 159 -16.56 -1.57 13.21
N TYR A 160 -15.28 -1.84 13.51
CA TYR A 160 -14.21 -0.84 13.51
C TYR A 160 -13.78 -0.38 12.12
N THR A 161 -14.01 -1.19 11.07
CA THR A 161 -13.55 -0.91 9.70
C THR A 161 -14.67 -0.62 8.72
N ARG A 162 -15.92 -0.96 9.08
CA ARG A 162 -17.08 -0.74 8.22
C ARG A 162 -17.26 0.73 7.81
N GLU A 163 -17.12 1.66 8.74
CA GLU A 163 -17.29 3.10 8.45
C GLU A 163 -16.22 3.60 7.49
N VAL A 164 -14.97 3.25 7.78
CA VAL A 164 -13.80 3.58 6.94
C VAL A 164 -13.96 3.02 5.52
N LEU A 165 -14.47 1.79 5.39
CA LEU A 165 -14.71 1.19 4.08
C LEU A 165 -15.77 1.93 3.27
N CYS A 166 -16.69 2.67 3.89
CA CYS A 166 -17.68 3.46 3.16
C CYS A 166 -17.16 4.86 2.82
N THR A 167 -16.48 5.54 3.75
CA THR A 167 -16.09 6.96 3.60
C THR A 167 -14.66 7.16 3.12
N GLY A 168 -13.79 6.16 3.28
CA GLY A 168 -12.35 6.26 3.05
C GLY A 168 -11.90 6.24 1.59
N TRP A 169 -12.79 6.01 0.62
CA TRP A 169 -12.40 5.90 -0.79
C TRP A 169 -12.02 7.24 -1.41
N VAL A 170 -12.76 8.31 -1.12
CA VAL A 170 -12.51 9.63 -1.72
C VAL A 170 -11.09 10.12 -1.41
N PRO A 171 -10.62 10.15 -0.15
CA PRO A 171 -9.25 10.58 0.15
C PRO A 171 -8.18 9.67 -0.49
N VAL A 172 -8.42 8.36 -0.53
CA VAL A 172 -7.46 7.38 -1.07
C VAL A 172 -7.29 7.54 -2.57
N ILE A 173 -8.39 7.66 -3.32
CA ILE A 173 -8.36 7.83 -4.78
C ILE A 173 -7.79 9.21 -5.14
N CYS A 174 -8.15 10.27 -4.40
CA CYS A 174 -7.58 11.59 -4.59
C CYS A 174 -6.07 11.60 -4.34
N ALA A 175 -5.60 10.97 -3.26
CA ALA A 175 -4.17 10.88 -2.95
C ALA A 175 -3.40 10.12 -4.03
N MET A 176 -3.96 9.01 -4.53
CA MET A 176 -3.39 8.28 -5.67
C MET A 176 -3.29 9.18 -6.90
N GLY A 177 -4.36 9.90 -7.26
CA GLY A 177 -4.37 10.79 -8.43
C GLY A 177 -3.31 11.90 -8.34
N ILE A 178 -3.21 12.56 -7.17
CA ILE A 178 -2.19 13.59 -6.94
C ILE A 178 -0.78 12.99 -7.01
N SER A 179 -0.56 11.82 -6.41
CA SER A 179 0.73 11.11 -6.44
C SER A 179 1.13 10.72 -7.86
N SER A 180 0.20 10.19 -8.66
CA SER A 180 0.43 9.81 -10.05
C SER A 180 0.79 11.01 -10.93
N VAL A 181 0.05 12.13 -10.81
CA VAL A 181 0.36 13.37 -11.53
C VAL A 181 1.72 13.94 -11.09
N GLY A 182 1.99 13.94 -9.79
CA GLY A 182 3.29 14.33 -9.24
C GLY A 182 4.44 13.47 -9.76
N GLY A 183 4.21 12.16 -9.92
CA GLY A 183 5.15 11.23 -10.54
C GLY A 183 5.49 11.58 -11.99
N CYS A 184 4.48 11.91 -12.81
CA CYS A 184 4.71 12.36 -14.19
C CYS A 184 5.50 13.67 -14.26
N ILE A 185 5.19 14.64 -13.37
CA ILE A 185 5.93 15.91 -13.30
C ILE A 185 7.37 15.67 -12.89
N LEU A 186 7.60 14.78 -11.91
CA LEU A 186 8.93 14.41 -11.47
C LEU A 186 9.73 13.74 -12.60
N ASP A 187 9.14 12.82 -13.34
CA ASP A 187 9.79 12.14 -14.46
C ASP A 187 10.22 13.14 -15.57
N ALA A 188 9.34 14.08 -15.90
CA ALA A 188 9.65 15.19 -16.80
C ALA A 188 10.76 16.11 -16.26
N ALA A 189 10.80 16.34 -14.95
CA ALA A 189 11.84 17.16 -14.32
C ALA A 189 13.19 16.44 -14.29
N VAL A 190 13.23 15.14 -14.02
CA VAL A 190 14.46 14.33 -13.98
C VAL A 190 15.08 14.21 -15.38
N THR A 191 14.26 14.00 -16.41
CA THR A 191 14.74 13.99 -17.81
C THR A 191 15.29 15.35 -18.25
N THR A 192 14.70 16.45 -17.78
CA THR A 192 15.19 17.82 -18.06
C THR A 192 16.45 18.17 -17.25
N TYR A 193 16.55 17.70 -16.01
CA TYR A 193 17.63 18.03 -15.07
C TYR A 193 18.25 16.77 -14.46
N HIS A 194 19.26 16.22 -15.14
CA HIS A 194 19.91 14.95 -14.77
C HIS A 194 20.60 14.95 -13.38
N GLY A 195 20.78 16.11 -12.73
CA GLY A 195 21.34 16.24 -11.38
C GLY A 195 20.32 16.29 -10.24
N LEU A 196 19.02 16.35 -10.54
CA LEU A 196 17.96 16.61 -9.56
C LEU A 196 17.70 15.41 -8.63
N ALA A 197 17.90 14.18 -9.14
CA ALA A 197 17.72 12.94 -8.38
C ALA A 197 18.64 12.85 -7.15
N VAL A 198 19.84 13.46 -7.20
CA VAL A 198 20.81 13.46 -6.08
C VAL A 198 20.34 14.36 -4.92
N PHE A 199 19.54 15.39 -5.20
CA PHE A 199 19.01 16.31 -4.18
C PHE A 199 17.67 15.87 -3.58
N GLN A 200 17.05 14.84 -4.14
CA GLN A 200 15.74 14.37 -3.72
C GLN A 200 15.68 13.91 -2.25
N PRO A 201 16.70 13.23 -1.69
CA PRO A 201 16.75 12.93 -0.25
C PRO A 201 16.88 14.18 0.63
N VAL A 202 17.54 15.24 0.14
CA VAL A 202 17.71 16.51 0.87
C VAL A 202 16.41 17.32 0.86
N ILE A 203 15.64 17.25 -0.23
CA ILE A 203 14.33 17.92 -0.38
C ILE A 203 13.24 17.18 0.41
N ASN A 204 13.27 15.85 0.42
CA ASN A 204 12.29 15.02 1.13
C ASN A 204 12.65 14.76 2.61
N ALA A 205 13.81 15.19 3.10
CA ALA A 205 14.15 15.07 4.50
C ALA A 205 13.18 15.93 5.34
N PRO A 206 12.46 15.36 6.32
CA PRO A 206 11.66 16.16 7.25
C PRO A 206 12.61 17.05 8.05
N ARG A 207 12.41 18.36 7.96
CA ARG A 207 12.93 19.30 8.97
C ARG A 207 12.14 19.18 10.25
#